data_AF-A0A956LM29-F1
#
_entry.id   AF-A0A956LM29-F1
#
_cell.length_a   1.000
_cell.length_b   1.000
_cell.length_c   1.000
_cell.angle_alpha   90.00
_cell.angle_beta   90.00
_cell.angle_gamma   90.00
#
_symmetry.space_group_name_H-M   'P 1'
#
loop_
_entity.id
_entity.type
_entity.pdbx_description
1 polymer ?
#
loop_
_entity_poly.entity_id
_entity_poly.type
_entity_poly.pdbx_seq_one_letter_code
_entity_poly.pdbx_strand_id
1 'polypeptide(L)' 'NLGMFGVEEFMAVINPGEGGILAVGAIVDECVPENGQVTIQQRMRVTLCSDHRAFDGADNAQFLATLRALLEQPMALFA' A
#
# COMPACT_ATOMS: atom_id res chain seq x y z
N ASN A 1 -4.47 10.64 -1.03
CA ASN A 1 -3.88 10.40 0.31
C ASN A 1 -4.84 10.98 1.33
N LEU A 2 -5.41 10.14 2.19
CA LEU A 2 -6.23 10.60 3.34
C LEU A 2 -5.58 10.31 4.69
N GLY A 3 -4.37 9.73 4.69
CA GLY A 3 -3.57 9.57 5.90
C GLY A 3 -3.26 10.88 6.61
N MET A 4 -3.16 11.99 5.86
CA MET A 4 -3.04 13.34 6.45
C MET A 4 -4.24 13.77 7.31
N PHE A 5 -5.38 13.08 7.19
CA PHE A 5 -6.59 13.30 7.97
C PHE A 5 -6.80 12.20 9.03
N GLY A 6 -5.80 11.34 9.28
CA GLY A 6 -5.89 10.24 10.24
C GLY A 6 -6.68 9.03 9.75
N VAL A 7 -7.02 8.96 8.46
CA VAL A 7 -7.70 7.79 7.89
C VAL A 7 -6.69 6.68 7.63
N GLU A 8 -6.82 5.56 8.34
CA GLU A 8 -5.93 4.40 8.20
C GLU A 8 -6.21 3.59 6.94
N GLU A 9 -7.48 3.44 6.54
CA GLU A 9 -7.89 2.68 5.36
C GLU A 9 -9.10 3.31 4.68
N PHE A 10 -9.08 3.35 3.35
CA PHE A 10 -10.25 3.71 2.55
C PHE A 10 -10.19 3.08 1.16
N MET A 11 -11.35 2.96 0.51
CA MET A 11 -11.45 2.55 -0.89
C MET A 11 -11.64 3.80 -1.75
N ALA A 12 -10.68 4.06 -2.63
CA ALA A 12 -10.74 5.18 -3.55
C ALA A 12 -11.58 4.82 -4.79
N VAL A 13 -12.34 5.78 -5.31
CA VAL A 13 -13.02 5.63 -6.59
C VAL A 13 -12.00 5.90 -7.69
N ILE A 14 -11.90 4.99 -8.66
CA ILE A 14 -10.99 5.13 -9.80
C ILE A 14 -11.37 6.38 -10.62
N ASN A 15 -10.39 7.19 -11.00
CA ASN A 15 -10.67 8.34 -11.86
C ASN A 15 -11.11 7.85 -13.24
N PRO A 16 -12.08 8.52 -13.90
CA PRO A 16 -12.51 8.13 -15.23
C PRO A 16 -11.35 8.01 -16.23
N GLY A 17 -11.22 6.84 -16.86
CA GLY A 17 -10.18 6.54 -17.85
C GLY A 17 -8.89 5.93 -17.28
N GLU A 18 -8.72 5.87 -15.96
CA GLU A 18 -7.61 5.16 -15.33
C GLU A 18 -7.95 3.69 -15.07
N GLY A 19 -6.94 2.82 -15.06
CA GLY A 19 -7.13 1.38 -14.76
C GLY A 19 -7.15 1.06 -13.26
N GLY A 20 -6.69 1.98 -12.41
CA GLY A 20 -6.68 1.81 -10.97
C GLY A 20 -6.17 3.04 -10.23
N ILE A 21 -6.37 3.07 -8.93
CA ILE A 21 -5.99 4.17 -8.04
C ILE A 21 -5.50 3.64 -6.69
N LEU A 22 -4.47 4.27 -6.14
CA LEU A 22 -3.92 3.93 -4.83
C LEU A 22 -4.48 4.85 -3.74
N ALA A 23 -5.12 4.25 -2.74
CA ALA A 23 -5.52 4.87 -1.50
C ALA A 23 -4.39 4.71 -0.47
N VAL A 24 -3.84 5.84 -0.02
CA VAL A 24 -2.74 5.88 0.96
C VAL A 24 -3.29 6.35 2.31
N GLY A 25 -3.22 5.46 3.30
CA GLY A 25 -3.67 5.68 4.67
C GLY A 25 -2.63 6.38 5.56
N ALA A 26 -3.00 6.57 6.83
CA ALA A 26 -2.14 7.16 7.85
C ALA A 26 -0.98 6.21 8.20
N ILE A 27 0.12 6.78 8.70
CA ILE A 27 1.18 6.03 9.36
C ILE A 27 0.83 5.93 10.83
N VAL A 28 0.79 4.71 11.36
CA VAL A 28 0.49 4.41 12.77
C VAL A 28 1.54 3.48 13.36
N ASP A 29 1.71 3.53 14.68
CA ASP A 29 2.58 2.61 15.40
C ASP A 29 1.84 1.27 15.62
N GLU A 30 2.39 0.18 15.08
CA GLU A 30 1.85 -1.17 15.24
C GLU A 30 2.82 -2.07 16.00
N CYS A 31 2.29 -2.91 16.89
CA CYS A 31 3.04 -4.00 17.50
C CYS A 31 3.19 -5.16 16.50
N VAL A 32 4.42 -5.45 16.10
CA VAL A 32 4.72 -6.48 15.09
C VAL A 32 5.71 -7.51 15.64
N PRO A 33 5.59 -8.79 15.25
CA PRO A 33 6.57 -9.80 15.61
C PRO A 33 7.84 -9.63 14.76
N GLU A 34 8.99 -9.58 15.41
CA GLU A 34 10.31 -9.51 14.79
C GLU A 34 11.29 -10.38 15.57
N ASN A 35 11.88 -11.38 14.90
CA ASN A 35 12.86 -12.30 15.50
C ASN A 35 12.44 -12.92 16.85
N GLY A 36 11.15 -13.28 16.98
CA GLY A 36 10.60 -13.89 18.20
C GLY A 36 10.27 -12.91 19.34
N GLN A 37 10.38 -11.60 19.10
CA GLN A 37 9.98 -10.54 20.03
C GLN A 37 8.90 -9.66 19.41
N VAL A 38 8.16 -8.91 20.24
CA VAL A 38 7.23 -7.88 19.76
C VAL A 38 7.97 -6.56 19.73
N THR A 39 8.03 -5.92 18.56
CA THR A 39 8.59 -4.59 18.35
C THR A 39 7.50 -3.62 17.92
N ILE A 40 7.69 -2.32 18.17
CA ILE A 40 6.80 -1.28 17.65
C ILE A 40 7.40 -0.79 16.34
N GLN A 41 6.63 -0.80 15.26
CA GLN A 41 7.04 -0.28 13.96
C GLN A 41 5.99 0.68 13.39
N GLN A 42 6.46 1.70 12.68
CA GLN A 42 5.59 2.58 11.91
C GLN A 42 5.12 1.85 10.65
N ARG A 43 3.80 1.73 10.49
CA ARG A 43 3.17 1.06 9.35
C ARG A 43 2.14 1.95 8.68
N MET A 44 2.03 1.76 7.38
CA MET A 44 1.06 2.45 6.54
C MET A 44 0.31 1.40 5.74
N ARG A 45 -1.00 1.56 5.66
CA ARG A 45 -1.84 0.74 4.79
C ARG A 45 -2.03 1.42 3.44
N VAL A 46 -1.91 0.64 2.37
CA VAL A 46 -2.15 1.07 0.99
C VAL A 46 -3.18 0.13 0.37
N THR A 47 -4.25 0.70 -0.18
CA THR A 47 -5.32 -0.05 -0.84
C THR A 47 -5.33 0.29 -2.33
N LEU A 48 -5.22 -0.72 -3.20
CA LEU A 48 -5.37 -0.56 -4.64
C LEU A 48 -6.81 -0.87 -5.04
N CYS A 49 -7.50 0.14 -5.60
CA CYS A 49 -8.77 -0.06 -6.29
C CYS A 49 -8.48 -0.15 -7.78
N SER A 50 -8.88 -1.23 -8.43
CA SER A 50 -8.55 -1.52 -9.83
C SER A 50 -9.79 -1.91 -10.64
N ASP A 51 -9.78 -1.60 -11.93
CA ASP A 51 -10.76 -2.10 -12.88
C ASP A 51 -10.40 -3.54 -13.21
N HIS A 52 -11.19 -4.48 -12.69
CA HIS A 52 -10.93 -5.91 -12.84
C HIS A 52 -11.10 -6.42 -14.29
N ARG A 53 -11.59 -5.58 -15.21
CA ARG A 53 -11.60 -5.87 -16.64
C ARG A 53 -10.21 -5.68 -17.27
N ALA A 54 -9.39 -4.83 -16.67
CA ALA A 54 -8.05 -4.50 -17.13
C ALA A 54 -6.96 -5.30 -16.40
N PHE A 55 -7.13 -5.56 -15.11
CA PHE A 55 -6.16 -6.25 -14.26
C PHE A 55 -6.82 -7.39 -13.48
N ASP A 56 -6.11 -8.48 -13.28
CA ASP A 56 -6.58 -9.55 -12.39
C ASP A 56 -6.06 -9.39 -10.95
N GLY A 57 -6.50 -10.26 -10.05
CA GLY A 57 -6.04 -10.23 -8.65
C GLY A 57 -4.55 -10.51 -8.47
N ALA A 58 -3.95 -11.32 -9.36
CA ALA A 58 -2.53 -11.65 -9.28
C ALA A 58 -1.65 -10.48 -9.73
N ASP A 59 -2.04 -9.77 -10.80
CA ASP A 59 -1.40 -8.54 -11.27
C ASP A 59 -1.38 -7.49 -10.15
N ASN A 60 -2.55 -7.27 -9.52
CA ASN A 60 -2.70 -6.31 -8.43
C ASN A 60 -1.83 -6.69 -7.22
N ALA A 61 -1.78 -7.97 -6.86
CA ALA A 61 -0.96 -8.45 -5.76
C ALA A 61 0.55 -8.29 -6.04
N GLN A 62 0.99 -8.60 -7.26
CA GLN A 62 2.38 -8.42 -7.68
C GLN A 62 2.77 -6.94 -7.67
N PHE A 63 1.91 -6.06 -8.21
CA PHE A 63 2.13 -4.62 -8.19
C PHE A 63 2.30 -4.09 -6.76
N LEU A 64 1.40 -4.46 -5.84
CA LEU A 64 1.47 -4.04 -4.44
C LEU A 64 2.72 -4.60 -3.74
N ALA A 65 3.14 -5.83 -4.05
CA ALA A 65 4.36 -6.42 -3.51
C ALA A 65 5.61 -5.64 -3.97
N THR A 66 5.70 -5.30 -5.25
CA THR A 66 6.79 -4.47 -5.79
C THR A 66 6.77 -3.07 -5.16
N LEU A 67 5.61 -2.42 -5.10
CA LEU A 67 5.46 -1.11 -4.48
C LEU A 67 5.91 -1.13 -3.01
N ARG A 68 5.47 -2.13 -2.24
CA ARG A 68 5.89 -2.32 -0.85
C ARG A 68 7.41 -2.45 -0.74
N ALA A 69 8.03 -3.31 -1.54
CA ALA A 69 9.47 -3.53 -1.51
C ALA A 69 10.26 -2.24 -1.83
N LEU A 70 9.80 -1.48 -2.83
CA LEU A 70 10.41 -0.20 -3.19
C LEU A 70 10.25 0.86 -2.10
N LEU A 71 9.11 0.91 -1.40
CA LEU A 71 8.91 1.84 -0.28
C LEU A 71 9.73 1.46 0.95
N GLU A 72 9.85 0.16 1.24
CA GLU A 72 10.66 -0.35 2.37
C GLU A 72 12.18 -0.25 2.09
N GLN A 73 12.59 -0.29 0.81
CA GLN A 73 13.98 -0.18 0.38
C GLN A 73 14.13 0.75 -0.84
N PRO A 74 14.03 2.08 -0.68
CA PRO A 74 13.99 3.03 -1.79
C PRO A 74 15.18 2.98 -2.74
N MET A 75 16.36 2.58 -2.26
CA MET A 75 17.56 2.44 -3.10
C MET A 75 17.41 1.36 -4.18
N ALA A 76 16.51 0.39 -3.99
CA ALA A 76 16.21 -0.64 -5.00
C ALA A 76 15.62 -0.06 -6.29
N LEU A 77 15.10 1.17 -6.27
CA LEU A 77 14.61 1.86 -7.46
C LEU A 77 15.72 2.18 -8.47
N PHE A 78 16.96 2.32 -8.00
CA PHE A 78 18.13 2.72 -8.81
C PHE A 78 19.10 1.56 -9.10
N ALA A 79 18.75 0.35 -8.67
CA ALA A 79 19.57 -0.85 -8.83
C ALA A 79 19.38 -1.51 -10.21
#